data_AF-A0A9E7SVS3-F1
#
_entry.id   AF-A0A9E7SVS3-F1
#
_cell.length_a   1.000
_cell.length_b   1.000
_cell.length_c   1.000
_cell.angle_alpha   90.00
_cell.angle_beta   90.00
_cell.angle_gamma   90.00
#
_symmetry.space_group_name_H-M   'P 1'
#
loop_
_entity.id
_entity.type
_entity.pdbx_description
1 polymer ?
#
loop_
_entity_poly.entity_id
_entity_poly.type
_entity_poly.pdbx_seq_one_letter_code
_entity_poly.pdbx_strand_id
1 'polypeptide(L)'
;MQPRSSTLAIGAALLVVVSLALAGPVGGAGYELTVAESIATPPQTVDIEGETFPVEGVAAIEPGDPIVTTVRAPAGFRLYLYNEAGQSEYKEGWDHTGGTMHVTLGTADDALDTTTLEPGTYLLSLRDNERRSVHPVVIQGYEISLKAPSSIEPTEDIELTATVEPIVVDGEPVLSDSPDEVTVALWDGENAAEVTLEHTGAGEYEATLDAATLGAGTYELYGGVMESNPDGEYPTAIAVTDGPELTITEESSGSDEAPGSGGSTGGGDVDESEPTKPETNQTEEDTQLDDRSDDNESTDSGDELDNTNDTGDEVVEDDDGQPGEENTANESENGSTPDGENSTATPDRPDNESTVLKPNKTGSNDGQSETESDELGNPSGVLTLIGIILGLGAVQRRQTH
;
A
#
# COMPACT_ATOMS: atom_id res chain seq x y z
N MET A 1 -2.38 -15.09 -58.17
CA MET A 1 -2.94 -14.51 -56.93
C MET A 1 -4.08 -15.39 -56.46
N GLN A 2 -4.04 -15.85 -55.22
CA GLN A 2 -5.16 -16.46 -54.49
C GLN A 2 -5.09 -15.89 -53.07
N PRO A 3 -6.21 -15.44 -52.46
CA PRO A 3 -6.21 -15.14 -51.04
C PRO A 3 -6.00 -16.45 -50.28
N ARG A 4 -4.98 -16.50 -49.40
CA ARG A 4 -4.86 -17.58 -48.42
C ARG A 4 -5.72 -17.21 -47.22
N SER A 5 -6.81 -17.94 -47.04
CA SER A 5 -7.59 -17.90 -45.81
C SER A 5 -6.77 -18.51 -44.67
N SER A 6 -6.13 -17.65 -43.87
CA SER A 6 -5.51 -18.07 -42.61
C SER A 6 -6.62 -18.49 -41.64
N THR A 7 -6.73 -19.79 -41.39
CA THR A 7 -7.63 -20.33 -40.37
C THR A 7 -7.12 -19.92 -39.00
N LEU A 8 -7.85 -19.02 -38.32
CA LEU A 8 -7.55 -18.60 -36.96
C LEU A 8 -7.67 -19.80 -36.01
N ALA A 9 -6.56 -20.24 -35.44
CA ALA A 9 -6.57 -21.28 -34.42
C ALA A 9 -6.93 -20.63 -33.07
N ILE A 10 -8.17 -20.86 -32.61
CA ILE A 10 -8.61 -20.45 -31.28
C ILE A 10 -7.87 -21.33 -30.27
N GLY A 11 -6.82 -20.78 -29.65
CA GLY A 11 -6.14 -21.40 -28.53
C GLY A 11 -7.06 -21.40 -27.31
N ALA A 12 -7.17 -22.53 -26.63
CA ALA A 12 -7.98 -22.62 -25.42
C ALA A 12 -7.33 -21.81 -24.29
N ALA A 13 -8.07 -20.89 -23.68
CA ALA A 13 -7.65 -20.23 -22.46
C ALA A 13 -7.51 -21.28 -21.34
N LEU A 14 -6.39 -21.25 -20.62
CA LEU A 14 -6.18 -22.09 -19.45
C LEU A 14 -6.93 -21.47 -18.27
N LEU A 15 -8.22 -21.79 -18.14
CA LEU A 15 -9.04 -21.36 -17.01
C LEU A 15 -8.43 -21.94 -15.72
N VAL A 16 -7.75 -21.09 -14.95
CA VAL A 16 -7.28 -21.42 -13.60
C VAL A 16 -8.52 -21.59 -12.75
N VAL A 17 -8.85 -22.83 -12.43
CA VAL A 17 -9.94 -23.13 -11.50
C VAL A 17 -9.44 -22.74 -10.11
N VAL A 18 -9.72 -21.49 -9.71
CA VAL A 18 -9.73 -21.07 -8.31
C VAL A 18 -10.63 -22.06 -7.60
N SER A 19 -10.00 -23.00 -6.92
CA SER A 19 -10.68 -24.14 -6.33
C SER A 19 -11.24 -23.65 -5.02
N LEU A 20 -12.42 -23.02 -5.11
CA LEU A 20 -13.14 -22.35 -4.03
C LEU A 20 -13.66 -23.36 -2.98
N ALA A 21 -12.71 -24.07 -2.37
CA ALA A 21 -12.89 -24.85 -1.18
C ALA A 21 -13.26 -23.87 -0.07
N LEU A 22 -14.51 -23.94 0.38
CA LEU A 22 -15.04 -23.13 1.48
C LEU A 22 -14.46 -23.58 2.83
N ALA A 23 -13.13 -23.52 2.95
CA ALA A 23 -12.44 -23.34 4.21
C ALA A 23 -12.84 -21.95 4.71
N GLY A 24 -13.86 -21.90 5.57
CA GLY A 24 -14.23 -20.65 6.24
C GLY A 24 -13.01 -20.06 6.96
N PRO A 25 -12.88 -18.72 6.98
CA PRO A 25 -11.64 -18.05 7.38
C PRO A 25 -11.17 -18.54 8.76
N VAL A 26 -9.90 -18.94 8.85
CA VAL A 26 -9.31 -19.53 10.06
C VAL A 26 -8.93 -18.44 11.09
N GLY A 27 -9.74 -17.39 11.17
CA GLY A 27 -9.66 -16.39 12.23
C GLY A 27 -9.95 -17.06 13.57
N GLY A 28 -8.91 -17.23 14.39
CA GLY A 28 -9.02 -17.84 15.72
C GLY A 28 -10.06 -17.09 16.55
N ALA A 29 -11.13 -17.77 16.96
CA ALA A 29 -12.41 -17.14 17.32
C ALA A 29 -12.29 -15.97 18.32
N GLY A 30 -12.36 -14.73 17.80
CA GLY A 30 -12.29 -13.49 18.57
C GLY A 30 -11.02 -12.66 18.38
N TYR A 31 -10.03 -13.16 17.64
CA TYR A 31 -8.90 -12.38 17.13
C TYR A 31 -9.27 -11.69 15.81
N GLU A 32 -8.95 -10.41 15.68
CA GLU A 32 -9.26 -9.56 14.53
C GLU A 32 -8.13 -8.52 14.39
N LEU A 33 -7.66 -8.25 13.18
CA LEU A 33 -6.68 -7.21 12.87
C LEU A 33 -7.25 -6.32 11.79
N THR A 34 -7.17 -5.01 11.98
CA THR A 34 -7.48 -4.00 10.98
C THR A 34 -6.38 -2.94 11.01
N VAL A 35 -5.96 -2.44 9.86
CA VAL A 35 -4.99 -1.35 9.72
C VAL A 35 -5.72 -0.12 9.19
N ALA A 36 -5.35 1.07 9.65
CA ALA A 36 -5.75 2.33 9.04
C ALA A 36 -5.12 2.49 7.65
N GLU A 37 -5.59 3.45 6.85
CA GLU A 37 -5.16 3.65 5.45
C GLU A 37 -5.11 2.34 4.63
N SER A 38 -5.98 1.37 4.96
CA SER A 38 -6.13 0.14 4.18
C SER A 38 -7.05 0.38 3.00
N ILE A 39 -6.47 0.38 1.81
CA ILE A 39 -7.17 0.24 0.54
C ILE A 39 -7.84 -1.14 0.54
N ALA A 40 -9.13 -1.21 0.16
CA ALA A 40 -9.83 -2.48 -0.03
C ALA A 40 -9.32 -3.17 -1.30
N THR A 41 -9.37 -4.51 -1.36
CA THR A 41 -8.87 -5.25 -2.53
C THR A 41 -9.73 -6.48 -2.83
N PRO A 42 -9.69 -7.03 -4.06
CA PRO A 42 -10.34 -8.30 -4.38
C PRO A 42 -9.91 -9.39 -3.38
N PRO A 43 -10.83 -10.07 -2.66
CA PRO A 43 -10.45 -10.98 -1.57
C PRO A 43 -9.51 -12.11 -1.99
N GLN A 44 -8.37 -12.23 -1.30
CA GLN A 44 -7.30 -13.19 -1.59
C GLN A 44 -6.98 -14.09 -0.39
N THR A 45 -6.08 -15.06 -0.61
CA THR A 45 -5.61 -15.99 0.43
C THR A 45 -4.11 -16.24 0.34
N VAL A 46 -3.45 -16.34 1.50
CA VAL A 46 -2.00 -16.50 1.66
C VAL A 46 -1.70 -17.79 2.39
N ASP A 47 -0.88 -18.67 1.81
CA ASP A 47 -0.41 -19.89 2.49
C ASP A 47 0.94 -19.61 3.19
N ILE A 48 0.92 -19.54 4.52
CA ILE A 48 2.10 -19.24 5.35
C ILE A 48 2.35 -20.41 6.28
N GLU A 49 3.51 -21.05 6.14
CA GLU A 49 3.93 -22.20 6.97
C GLU A 49 2.95 -23.40 6.94
N GLY A 50 2.04 -23.42 5.96
CA GLY A 50 0.99 -24.43 5.78
C GLY A 50 -0.39 -24.03 6.32
N GLU A 51 -0.55 -22.80 6.82
CA GLU A 51 -1.83 -22.22 7.24
C GLU A 51 -2.30 -21.17 6.22
N THR A 52 -3.57 -21.21 5.82
CA THR A 52 -4.16 -20.28 4.84
C THR A 52 -4.86 -19.10 5.54
N PHE A 53 -4.42 -17.87 5.26
CA PHE A 53 -4.99 -16.64 5.82
C PHE A 53 -5.73 -15.83 4.74
N PRO A 54 -6.93 -15.29 5.00
CA PRO A 54 -7.58 -14.35 4.09
C PRO A 54 -6.88 -12.98 4.13
N VAL A 55 -6.92 -12.26 3.01
CA VAL A 55 -6.54 -10.85 2.91
C VAL A 55 -7.58 -10.14 2.05
N GLU A 56 -8.09 -9.01 2.54
CA GLU A 56 -9.18 -8.24 1.92
C GLU A 56 -8.79 -6.77 1.67
N GLY A 57 -7.52 -6.41 1.91
CA GLY A 57 -6.98 -5.06 1.72
C GLY A 57 -5.46 -4.99 1.88
N VAL A 58 -4.89 -3.83 1.55
CA VAL A 58 -3.46 -3.48 1.75
C VAL A 58 -3.38 -2.11 2.41
N ALA A 59 -2.55 -1.97 3.44
CA ALA A 59 -2.26 -0.66 4.05
C ALA A 59 -1.21 0.10 3.23
N ALA A 60 -1.51 1.35 2.90
CA ALA A 60 -0.64 2.29 2.21
C ALA A 60 -0.01 3.24 3.24
N ILE A 61 1.30 3.16 3.48
CA ILE A 61 1.99 3.92 4.54
C ILE A 61 3.18 4.69 3.97
N GLU A 62 3.21 6.01 4.16
CA GLU A 62 4.36 6.82 3.76
C GLU A 62 5.55 6.66 4.75
N PRO A 63 6.80 6.65 4.27
CA PRO A 63 7.99 6.64 5.12
C PRO A 63 8.02 7.79 6.14
N GLY A 64 7.91 7.44 7.42
CA GLY A 64 7.84 8.38 8.54
C GLY A 64 6.44 8.53 9.16
N ASP A 65 5.39 8.10 8.46
CA ASP A 65 4.06 7.98 9.06
C ASP A 65 3.91 6.67 9.86
N PRO A 66 3.08 6.67 10.92
CA PRO A 66 2.96 5.53 11.82
C PRO A 66 1.88 4.53 11.38
N ILE A 67 2.17 3.24 11.49
CA ILE A 67 1.20 2.18 11.19
C ILE A 67 0.15 2.13 12.31
N VAL A 68 -1.01 2.77 12.10
CA VAL A 68 -2.13 2.75 13.03
C VAL A 68 -2.96 1.48 12.84
N THR A 69 -3.14 0.70 13.91
CA THR A 69 -3.85 -0.58 13.88
C THR A 69 -4.97 -0.63 14.93
N THR A 70 -5.97 -1.45 14.66
CA THR A 70 -7.02 -1.82 15.60
C THR A 70 -7.02 -3.34 15.74
N VAL A 71 -6.69 -3.82 16.93
CA VAL A 71 -6.63 -5.25 17.26
C VAL A 71 -7.78 -5.60 18.18
N ARG A 72 -8.53 -6.65 17.83
CA ARG A 72 -9.45 -7.32 18.74
C ARG A 72 -8.81 -8.61 19.22
N ALA A 73 -8.85 -8.87 20.52
CA ALA A 73 -8.26 -10.07 21.09
C ALA A 73 -8.98 -10.56 22.36
N PRO A 74 -9.21 -11.88 22.53
CA PRO A 74 -9.77 -12.45 23.75
C PRO A 74 -8.74 -12.54 24.88
N ALA A 75 -7.44 -12.60 24.55
CA ALA A 75 -6.30 -12.74 25.46
C ALA A 75 -5.05 -12.10 24.84
N GLY A 76 -3.92 -12.13 25.55
CA GLY A 76 -2.69 -11.46 25.14
C GLY A 76 -2.21 -11.88 23.75
N PHE A 77 -1.56 -10.95 23.06
CA PHE A 77 -1.16 -11.08 21.66
C PHE A 77 0.18 -10.39 21.38
N ARG A 78 0.73 -10.66 20.20
CA ARG A 78 1.91 -9.98 19.65
C ARG A 78 1.62 -9.50 18.23
N LEU A 79 2.20 -8.35 17.88
CA LEU A 79 2.32 -7.91 16.50
C LEU A 79 3.76 -8.09 16.05
N TYR A 80 3.92 -8.57 14.82
CA TYR A 80 5.20 -8.67 14.12
C TYR A 80 5.05 -7.95 12.78
N LEU A 81 6.04 -7.16 12.36
CA LEU A 81 6.15 -6.69 10.98
C LEU A 81 7.31 -7.46 10.34
N TYR A 82 7.03 -8.21 9.27
CA TYR A 82 8.05 -8.98 8.55
C TYR A 82 8.37 -8.35 7.19
N ASN A 83 9.65 -8.30 6.83
CA ASN A 83 10.13 -7.97 5.49
C ASN A 83 10.06 -9.18 4.53
N GLU A 84 10.37 -8.97 3.26
CA GLU A 84 10.35 -9.99 2.20
C GLU A 84 11.33 -11.16 2.43
N ALA A 85 12.45 -10.90 3.10
CA ALA A 85 13.37 -11.95 3.56
C ALA A 85 12.83 -12.75 4.76
N GLY A 86 11.60 -12.50 5.21
CA GLY A 86 10.95 -13.15 6.34
C GLY A 86 11.51 -12.75 7.71
N GLN A 87 12.28 -11.65 7.77
CA GLN A 87 12.90 -11.13 8.99
C GLN A 87 11.98 -10.12 9.67
N SER A 88 12.00 -10.08 11.00
CA SER A 88 11.09 -9.26 11.80
C SER A 88 11.69 -7.88 12.07
N GLU A 89 11.22 -6.86 11.35
CA GLU A 89 11.61 -5.46 11.59
C GLU A 89 11.02 -4.93 12.90
N TYR A 90 9.80 -5.36 13.23
CA TYR A 90 9.13 -5.04 14.48
C TYR A 90 8.59 -6.29 15.16
N LYS A 91 8.61 -6.28 16.50
CA LYS A 91 8.01 -7.31 17.37
C LYS A 91 7.71 -6.72 18.74
N GLU A 92 6.45 -6.64 19.12
CA GLU A 92 6.02 -6.23 20.47
C GLU A 92 4.80 -7.05 20.95
N GLY A 93 4.58 -7.11 22.26
CA GLY A 93 3.59 -7.99 22.88
C GLY A 93 2.78 -7.38 24.02
N TRP A 94 1.46 -7.48 23.93
CA TRP A 94 0.52 -6.88 24.88
C TRP A 94 -0.23 -7.94 25.69
N ASP A 95 -0.18 -7.84 27.02
CA ASP A 95 -1.02 -8.61 27.95
C ASP A 95 -2.44 -8.01 28.04
N HIS A 96 -3.09 -7.88 26.88
CA HIS A 96 -4.48 -7.43 26.75
C HIS A 96 -5.44 -8.60 27.00
N THR A 97 -6.55 -8.39 27.71
CA THR A 97 -7.55 -9.46 27.94
C THR A 97 -8.96 -8.97 27.64
N GLY A 98 -9.44 -9.31 26.44
CA GLY A 98 -10.85 -9.21 26.05
C GLY A 98 -11.28 -7.79 25.69
N GLY A 99 -11.30 -7.50 24.38
CA GLY A 99 -11.85 -6.25 23.86
C GLY A 99 -11.24 -5.87 22.52
N THR A 100 -11.22 -4.57 22.28
CA THR A 100 -10.54 -3.92 21.15
C THR A 100 -9.50 -2.96 21.71
N MET A 101 -8.33 -2.93 21.10
CA MET A 101 -7.22 -2.04 21.46
C MET A 101 -6.69 -1.40 20.19
N HIS A 102 -6.52 -0.08 20.21
CA HIS A 102 -5.82 0.64 19.15
C HIS A 102 -4.33 0.62 19.48
N VAL A 103 -3.49 0.31 18.50
CA VAL A 103 -2.04 0.20 18.64
C VAL A 103 -1.41 0.91 17.46
N THR A 104 -0.53 1.86 17.74
CA THR A 104 0.23 2.62 16.75
C THR A 104 1.67 2.14 16.80
N LEU A 105 2.26 1.85 15.63
CA LEU A 105 3.66 1.45 15.45
C LEU A 105 4.39 2.55 14.66
N GLY A 106 5.70 2.71 14.81
CA GLY A 106 6.42 3.78 14.11
C GLY A 106 6.33 5.13 14.83
N THR A 107 6.09 5.10 16.15
CA THR A 107 6.07 6.29 17.01
C THR A 107 7.43 6.53 17.64
N ALA A 108 7.75 7.79 17.95
CA ALA A 108 9.03 8.18 18.58
C ALA A 108 9.29 7.59 19.99
N ASP A 109 8.32 6.87 20.57
CA ASP A 109 8.45 6.15 21.85
C ASP A 109 8.59 4.62 21.67
N ASP A 110 8.47 4.08 20.45
CA ASP A 110 8.64 2.65 20.15
C ASP A 110 9.91 2.34 19.33
N ALA A 111 10.03 1.10 18.85
CA ALA A 111 11.27 0.56 18.26
C ALA A 111 11.26 0.51 16.73
N LEU A 112 10.13 0.84 16.09
CA LEU A 112 10.04 0.97 14.64
C LEU A 112 10.27 2.43 14.24
N ASP A 113 11.05 2.65 13.19
CA ASP A 113 11.17 3.94 12.52
C ASP A 113 10.86 3.71 11.04
N THR A 114 9.68 4.14 10.59
CA THR A 114 9.20 3.92 9.22
C THR A 114 9.97 4.75 8.19
N THR A 115 10.81 5.71 8.59
CA THR A 115 11.78 6.37 7.69
C THR A 115 12.98 5.48 7.35
N THR A 116 13.22 4.42 8.14
CA THR A 116 14.37 3.50 7.98
C THR A 116 14.03 2.19 7.28
N LEU A 117 12.74 1.98 6.96
CA LEU A 117 12.28 0.84 6.16
C LEU A 117 12.55 1.11 4.67
N GLU A 118 12.99 0.07 3.96
CA GLU A 118 13.13 0.13 2.50
C GLU A 118 11.72 0.10 1.86
N PRO A 119 11.41 0.92 0.83
CA PRO A 119 10.13 0.85 0.14
C PRO A 119 9.85 -0.55 -0.43
N GLY A 120 8.68 -1.12 -0.13
CA GLY A 120 8.42 -2.54 -0.38
C GLY A 120 7.20 -3.09 0.36
N THR A 121 6.97 -4.40 0.24
CA THR A 121 5.77 -5.07 0.78
C THR A 121 6.09 -5.86 2.05
N TYR A 122 5.60 -5.37 3.18
CA TYR A 122 5.75 -5.99 4.49
C TYR A 122 4.50 -6.78 4.90
N LEU A 123 4.69 -7.78 5.76
CA LEU A 123 3.60 -8.56 6.34
C LEU A 123 3.41 -8.20 7.83
N LEU A 124 2.37 -7.44 8.15
CA LEU A 124 1.93 -7.27 9.54
C LEU A 124 1.20 -8.55 9.97
N SER A 125 1.62 -9.17 11.07
CA SER A 125 1.08 -10.44 11.55
C SER A 125 0.64 -10.36 13.01
N LEU A 126 -0.64 -10.63 13.25
CA LEU A 126 -1.21 -10.83 14.58
C LEU A 126 -1.02 -12.30 15.00
N ARG A 127 -0.35 -12.52 16.15
CA ARG A 127 -0.09 -13.86 16.69
C ARG A 127 -0.44 -13.95 18.18
N ASP A 128 -0.78 -15.15 18.65
CA ASP A 128 -0.79 -15.50 20.07
C ASP A 128 0.40 -16.45 20.38
N ASN A 129 0.16 -17.76 20.47
CA ASN A 129 1.16 -18.81 20.31
C ASN A 129 1.23 -19.30 18.85
N GLU A 130 0.19 -19.04 18.06
CA GLU A 130 0.02 -19.39 16.65
C GLU A 130 -0.26 -18.09 15.85
N ARG A 131 -0.28 -18.15 14.52
CA ARG A 131 -0.69 -17.00 13.69
C ARG A 131 -2.22 -16.90 13.68
N ARG A 132 -2.76 -15.68 13.71
CA ARG A 132 -4.21 -15.42 13.88
C ARG A 132 -4.81 -14.53 12.81
N SER A 133 -4.05 -13.56 12.33
CA SER A 133 -4.36 -12.77 11.13
C SER A 133 -3.07 -12.23 10.50
N VAL A 134 -3.17 -11.81 9.24
CA VAL A 134 -2.13 -11.04 8.54
C VAL A 134 -2.75 -9.88 7.78
N HIS A 135 -1.97 -8.84 7.54
CA HIS A 135 -2.34 -7.70 6.70
C HIS A 135 -1.10 -7.22 5.93
N PRO A 136 -1.13 -7.10 4.59
CA PRO A 136 -0.03 -6.51 3.84
C PRO A 136 0.08 -5.01 4.14
N VAL A 137 1.31 -4.52 4.28
CA VAL A 137 1.63 -3.10 4.45
C VAL A 137 2.66 -2.72 3.41
N VAL A 138 2.34 -1.78 2.52
CA VAL A 138 3.29 -1.21 1.57
C VAL A 138 3.89 0.04 2.20
N ILE A 139 5.21 0.04 2.37
CA ILE A 139 5.97 1.26 2.64
C ILE A 139 6.20 1.94 1.29
N GLN A 140 5.58 3.10 1.11
CA GLN A 140 5.48 3.77 -0.18
C GLN A 140 6.83 4.34 -0.63
N GLY A 141 7.27 4.01 -1.84
CA GLY A 141 8.38 4.67 -2.53
C GLY A 141 7.95 5.89 -3.35
N TYR A 142 6.67 5.93 -3.73
CA TYR A 142 6.08 6.95 -4.60
C TYR A 142 4.64 7.29 -4.16
N GLU A 143 4.24 8.54 -4.37
CA GLU A 143 2.83 8.94 -4.43
C GLU A 143 2.29 8.63 -5.84
N ILE A 144 1.08 8.07 -5.94
CA ILE A 144 0.43 7.75 -7.23
C ILE A 144 -0.94 8.44 -7.29
N SER A 145 -1.16 9.26 -8.33
CA SER A 145 -2.43 9.95 -8.60
C SER A 145 -3.09 9.44 -9.88
N LEU A 146 -4.07 8.53 -9.73
CA LEU A 146 -4.85 7.95 -10.83
C LEU A 146 -5.96 8.88 -11.35
N LYS A 147 -6.22 8.80 -12.66
CA LYS A 147 -7.29 9.52 -13.36
C LYS A 147 -7.92 8.62 -14.43
N ALA A 148 -9.25 8.61 -14.47
CA ALA A 148 -10.06 7.88 -15.44
C ALA A 148 -11.37 8.67 -15.72
N PRO A 149 -12.09 8.42 -16.83
CA PRO A 149 -13.46 8.90 -16.99
C PRO A 149 -14.36 8.24 -15.94
N SER A 150 -15.26 9.00 -15.31
CA SER A 150 -16.19 8.43 -14.31
C SER A 150 -17.36 7.65 -14.93
N SER A 151 -17.69 7.90 -16.20
CA SER A 151 -18.65 7.08 -16.95
C SER A 151 -18.43 7.17 -18.46
N ILE A 152 -18.79 6.10 -19.16
CA ILE A 152 -18.49 5.87 -20.58
C ILE A 152 -19.56 4.94 -21.22
N GLU A 153 -19.73 4.98 -22.55
CA GLU A 153 -20.52 3.99 -23.31
C GLU A 153 -19.65 2.77 -23.72
N PRO A 154 -20.21 1.56 -23.94
CA PRO A 154 -19.43 0.34 -24.21
C PRO A 154 -18.69 0.30 -25.55
N THR A 155 -18.81 1.35 -26.36
CA THR A 155 -18.21 1.47 -27.69
C THR A 155 -17.11 2.54 -27.76
N GLU A 156 -16.79 3.16 -26.63
CA GLU A 156 -15.75 4.18 -26.50
C GLU A 156 -14.49 3.59 -25.83
N ASP A 157 -13.35 4.24 -26.03
CA ASP A 157 -12.07 3.86 -25.43
C ASP A 157 -11.89 4.53 -24.06
N ILE A 158 -11.51 3.76 -23.03
CA ILE A 158 -11.18 4.24 -21.68
C ILE A 158 -9.74 4.78 -21.70
N GLU A 159 -9.58 6.08 -21.50
CA GLU A 159 -8.29 6.73 -21.27
C GLU A 159 -7.93 6.65 -19.78
N LEU A 160 -6.86 5.92 -19.45
CA LEU A 160 -6.33 5.80 -18.09
C LEU A 160 -5.00 6.55 -18.00
N THR A 161 -4.87 7.44 -17.02
CA THR A 161 -3.60 8.15 -16.76
C THR A 161 -3.22 8.10 -15.29
N ALA A 162 -1.92 8.08 -15.02
CA ALA A 162 -1.35 8.13 -13.69
C ALA A 162 -0.21 9.16 -13.64
N THR A 163 -0.16 9.96 -12.58
CA THR A 163 1.02 10.77 -12.23
C THR A 163 1.72 10.10 -11.05
N VAL A 164 3.04 9.96 -11.09
CA VAL A 164 3.85 9.32 -10.03
C VAL A 164 5.00 10.24 -9.63
N GLU A 165 5.06 10.58 -8.35
CA GLU A 165 6.13 11.40 -7.76
C GLU A 165 6.86 10.62 -6.65
N PRO A 166 8.20 10.67 -6.56
CA PRO A 166 8.94 9.96 -5.51
C PRO A 166 8.75 10.66 -4.16
N ILE A 167 8.50 9.88 -3.11
CA ILE A 167 8.33 10.44 -1.75
C ILE A 167 9.67 10.97 -1.23
N VAL A 168 9.64 12.08 -0.48
CA VAL A 168 10.83 12.83 -0.04
C VAL A 168 10.91 12.87 1.48
N VAL A 169 11.94 12.24 2.04
CA VAL A 169 12.24 12.22 3.49
C VAL A 169 13.47 13.06 3.76
N ASP A 170 13.41 13.96 4.76
CA ASP A 170 14.48 14.91 5.12
C ASP A 170 15.05 15.78 3.97
N GLY A 171 14.36 15.81 2.82
CA GLY A 171 14.74 16.58 1.62
C GLY A 171 15.39 15.76 0.51
N GLU A 172 15.59 14.46 0.68
CA GLU A 172 16.09 13.53 -0.35
C GLU A 172 14.97 12.53 -0.75
N PRO A 173 14.88 12.12 -2.03
CA PRO A 173 13.85 11.17 -2.48
C PRO A 173 14.21 9.74 -2.06
N VAL A 174 13.22 8.98 -1.54
CA VAL A 174 13.45 7.59 -1.08
C VAL A 174 13.82 6.64 -2.21
N LEU A 175 13.30 6.90 -3.42
CA LEU A 175 13.72 6.25 -4.67
C LEU A 175 14.09 7.34 -5.70
N SER A 176 15.26 7.20 -6.33
CA SER A 176 15.83 8.21 -7.23
C SER A 176 15.42 8.07 -8.70
N ASP A 177 15.01 6.88 -9.12
CA ASP A 177 14.59 6.58 -10.49
C ASP A 177 13.06 6.62 -10.61
N SER A 178 12.53 6.93 -11.80
CA SER A 178 11.12 6.73 -12.13
C SER A 178 10.88 5.27 -12.53
N PRO A 179 9.75 4.64 -12.18
CA PRO A 179 9.43 3.29 -12.65
C PRO A 179 9.21 3.28 -14.18
N ASP A 180 9.45 2.13 -14.81
CA ASP A 180 9.22 1.96 -16.26
C ASP A 180 7.71 1.89 -16.61
N GLU A 181 6.89 1.35 -15.70
CA GLU A 181 5.45 1.11 -15.89
C GLU A 181 4.66 1.23 -14.57
N VAL A 182 3.38 1.62 -14.68
CA VAL A 182 2.39 1.60 -13.58
C VAL A 182 1.32 0.57 -13.94
N THR A 183 0.93 -0.29 -13.00
CA THR A 183 -0.16 -1.23 -13.23
C THR A 183 -1.44 -0.71 -12.58
N VAL A 184 -2.55 -0.75 -13.32
CA VAL A 184 -3.89 -0.42 -12.83
C VAL A 184 -4.77 -1.66 -12.91
N ALA A 185 -5.40 -2.01 -11.79
CA ALA A 185 -6.48 -2.99 -11.72
C ALA A 185 -7.84 -2.29 -11.79
N LEU A 186 -8.80 -2.91 -12.47
CA LEU A 186 -10.21 -2.49 -12.51
C LEU A 186 -11.07 -3.66 -12.01
N TRP A 187 -11.82 -3.49 -10.91
CA TRP A 187 -12.52 -4.56 -10.21
C TRP A 187 -14.04 -4.31 -10.16
N ASP A 188 -14.83 -5.30 -10.59
CA ASP A 188 -16.32 -5.23 -10.61
C ASP A 188 -17.00 -5.81 -9.34
N GLY A 189 -16.20 -6.23 -8.34
CA GLY A 189 -16.65 -6.96 -7.15
C GLY A 189 -16.50 -8.49 -7.22
N GLU A 190 -16.38 -9.08 -8.43
CA GLU A 190 -16.19 -10.52 -8.67
C GLU A 190 -14.95 -10.82 -9.54
N ASN A 191 -14.65 -9.97 -10.53
CA ASN A 191 -13.59 -10.11 -11.52
C ASN A 191 -12.70 -8.86 -11.53
N ALA A 192 -11.39 -9.04 -11.75
CA ALA A 192 -10.44 -7.95 -11.97
C ALA A 192 -9.82 -8.02 -13.38
N ALA A 193 -9.68 -6.86 -14.01
CA ALA A 193 -8.89 -6.66 -15.23
C ALA A 193 -7.63 -5.85 -14.91
N GLU A 194 -6.55 -6.08 -15.66
CA GLU A 194 -5.21 -5.53 -15.43
C GLU A 194 -4.75 -4.74 -16.66
N VAL A 195 -4.29 -3.50 -16.45
CA VAL A 195 -3.79 -2.61 -17.52
C VAL A 195 -2.44 -2.02 -17.11
N THR A 196 -1.44 -2.19 -17.95
CA THR A 196 -0.13 -1.54 -17.82
C THR A 196 -0.17 -0.17 -18.50
N LEU A 197 0.15 0.90 -17.76
CA LEU A 197 0.34 2.25 -18.26
C LEU A 197 1.82 2.48 -18.56
N GLU A 198 2.15 2.84 -19.80
CA GLU A 198 3.54 3.08 -20.23
C GLU A 198 3.98 4.52 -19.88
N HIS A 199 5.25 4.70 -19.49
CA HIS A 199 5.80 6.02 -19.16
C HIS A 199 5.83 6.95 -20.38
N THR A 200 5.05 8.02 -20.34
CA THR A 200 5.05 9.07 -21.39
C THR A 200 6.09 10.16 -21.11
N GLY A 201 6.48 10.30 -19.84
CA GLY A 201 7.62 11.10 -19.37
C GLY A 201 7.25 12.06 -18.23
N ALA A 202 8.28 12.57 -17.55
CA ALA A 202 8.14 13.53 -16.44
C ALA A 202 7.24 13.08 -15.27
N GLY A 203 7.06 11.76 -15.09
CA GLY A 203 6.21 11.17 -14.06
C GLY A 203 4.79 10.85 -14.52
N GLU A 204 4.45 11.08 -15.79
CA GLU A 204 3.12 10.78 -16.36
C GLU A 204 3.14 9.44 -17.12
N TYR A 205 2.10 8.64 -16.93
CA TYR A 205 1.90 7.31 -17.54
C TYR A 205 0.49 7.23 -18.15
N GLU A 206 0.35 6.54 -19.28
CA GLU A 206 -0.89 6.51 -20.07
C GLU A 206 -1.20 5.09 -20.58
N ALA A 207 -2.48 4.73 -20.64
CA ALA A 207 -3.00 3.57 -21.36
C ALA A 207 -4.38 3.84 -21.96
N THR A 208 -4.76 3.03 -22.94
CA THR A 208 -6.08 3.06 -23.58
C THR A 208 -6.66 1.65 -23.60
N LEU A 209 -7.90 1.47 -23.11
CA LEU A 209 -8.60 0.18 -23.06
C LEU A 209 -9.99 0.25 -23.71
N ASP A 210 -10.28 -0.67 -24.62
CA ASP A 210 -11.61 -0.82 -25.25
C ASP A 210 -12.66 -1.24 -24.20
N ALA A 211 -13.65 -0.38 -23.93
CA ALA A 211 -14.69 -0.62 -22.91
C ALA A 211 -15.53 -1.89 -23.18
N ALA A 212 -15.64 -2.34 -24.44
CA ALA A 212 -16.33 -3.57 -24.81
C ALA A 212 -15.65 -4.84 -24.27
N THR A 213 -14.40 -4.74 -23.81
CA THR A 213 -13.65 -5.87 -23.22
C THR A 213 -14.02 -6.15 -21.76
N LEU A 214 -14.48 -5.14 -21.02
CA LEU A 214 -14.94 -5.25 -19.64
C LEU A 214 -16.44 -5.58 -19.58
N GLY A 215 -17.25 -4.82 -20.32
CA GLY A 215 -18.70 -4.89 -20.30
C GLY A 215 -19.34 -3.87 -19.36
N ALA A 216 -20.67 -3.76 -19.40
CA ALA A 216 -21.41 -2.79 -18.60
C ALA A 216 -21.39 -3.16 -17.10
N GLY A 217 -21.08 -2.18 -16.25
CA GLY A 217 -20.84 -2.38 -14.82
C GLY A 217 -20.19 -1.15 -14.17
N THR A 218 -19.95 -1.25 -12.87
CA THR A 218 -19.22 -0.25 -12.08
C THR A 218 -17.93 -0.90 -11.59
N TYR A 219 -16.81 -0.20 -11.75
CA TYR A 219 -15.48 -0.70 -11.50
C TYR A 219 -14.73 0.21 -10.52
N GLU A 220 -14.21 -0.38 -9.46
CA GLU A 220 -13.24 0.27 -8.57
C GLU A 220 -11.85 0.18 -9.21
N LEU A 221 -11.09 1.27 -9.17
CA LEU A 221 -9.74 1.34 -9.75
C LEU A 221 -8.69 1.31 -8.64
N TYR A 222 -7.62 0.56 -8.87
CA TYR A 222 -6.47 0.49 -7.96
C TYR A 222 -5.17 0.60 -8.77
N GLY A 223 -4.22 1.39 -8.31
CA GLY A 223 -2.93 1.60 -8.98
C GLY A 223 -1.79 1.05 -8.13
N GLY A 224 -0.71 0.62 -8.78
CA GLY A 224 0.53 0.29 -8.08
C GLY A 224 1.77 0.32 -8.97
N VAL A 225 2.90 0.59 -8.31
CA VAL A 225 4.24 0.45 -8.86
C VAL A 225 4.84 -0.83 -8.31
N MET A 226 5.32 -1.68 -9.20
CA MET A 226 5.79 -3.03 -8.89
C MET A 226 7.30 -3.15 -9.16
N GLU A 227 8.07 -3.63 -8.18
CA GLU A 227 9.46 -4.00 -8.42
C GLU A 227 9.55 -5.37 -9.10
N SER A 228 10.38 -5.46 -10.15
CA SER A 228 10.63 -6.69 -10.90
C SER A 228 11.72 -7.54 -10.23
N ASN A 229 11.31 -8.53 -9.42
CA ASN A 229 12.25 -9.48 -8.81
C ASN A 229 12.96 -10.34 -9.91
N PRO A 230 14.30 -10.29 -10.02
CA PRO A 230 15.04 -10.91 -11.12
C PRO A 230 15.24 -12.43 -10.98
N ASP A 231 15.09 -13.00 -9.78
CA ASP A 231 15.28 -14.43 -9.52
C ASP A 231 14.02 -15.27 -9.82
N GLY A 232 12.93 -14.62 -10.27
CA GLY A 232 11.69 -15.28 -10.70
C GLY A 232 10.72 -15.57 -9.55
N GLU A 233 10.91 -14.93 -8.42
CA GLU A 233 9.87 -14.75 -7.41
C GLU A 233 8.82 -13.73 -7.93
N TYR A 234 7.74 -13.53 -7.19
CA TYR A 234 6.65 -12.64 -7.62
C TYR A 234 7.02 -11.17 -7.44
N PRO A 235 6.47 -10.25 -8.26
CA PRO A 235 6.76 -8.83 -8.13
C PRO A 235 6.18 -8.26 -6.84
N THR A 236 6.98 -7.43 -6.19
CA THR A 236 6.68 -6.74 -4.93
C THR A 236 6.05 -5.39 -5.23
N ALA A 237 5.04 -4.95 -4.47
CA ALA A 237 4.55 -3.59 -4.60
C ALA A 237 5.44 -2.65 -3.77
N ILE A 238 6.00 -1.64 -4.44
CA ILE A 238 6.77 -0.54 -3.83
C ILE A 238 5.96 0.77 -3.79
N ALA A 239 4.81 0.83 -4.47
CA ALA A 239 3.77 1.81 -4.16
C ALA A 239 2.37 1.29 -4.56
N VAL A 240 1.31 1.73 -3.85
CA VAL A 240 -0.11 1.42 -4.13
C VAL A 240 -1.04 2.61 -3.86
N THR A 241 -2.17 2.69 -4.57
CA THR A 241 -3.19 3.75 -4.40
C THR A 241 -4.58 3.27 -4.82
N ASP A 242 -5.65 3.88 -4.32
CA ASP A 242 -7.01 3.76 -4.89
C ASP A 242 -7.29 4.85 -5.95
N GLY A 243 -8.27 4.60 -6.81
CA GLY A 243 -8.60 5.44 -7.96
C GLY A 243 -10.09 5.78 -8.05
N PRO A 244 -10.46 6.71 -8.95
CA PRO A 244 -11.86 7.08 -9.15
C PRO A 244 -12.68 5.90 -9.72
N GLU A 245 -13.92 5.76 -9.26
CA GLU A 245 -14.89 4.80 -9.79
C GLU A 245 -15.20 5.06 -11.28
N LEU A 246 -15.22 3.99 -12.08
CA LEU A 246 -15.60 3.98 -13.50
C LEU A 246 -16.93 3.24 -13.69
N THR A 247 -17.96 3.89 -14.24
CA THR A 247 -19.22 3.23 -14.60
C THR A 247 -19.42 3.14 -16.12
N ILE A 248 -19.31 1.92 -16.67
CA ILE A 248 -19.61 1.59 -18.07
C ILE A 248 -21.11 1.32 -18.17
N THR A 249 -21.84 2.20 -18.86
CA THR A 249 -23.31 2.10 -18.99
C THR A 249 -23.72 1.08 -20.05
N GLU A 250 -24.89 0.43 -19.95
CA GLU A 250 -25.39 -0.38 -21.07
C GLU A 250 -25.72 0.50 -22.28
N GLU A 251 -25.42 0.05 -23.50
CA GLU A 251 -25.95 0.69 -24.72
C GLU A 251 -27.48 0.80 -24.59
N SER A 252 -27.99 2.02 -24.48
CA SER A 252 -29.43 2.27 -24.47
C SER A 252 -30.00 1.85 -25.82
N SER A 253 -30.54 0.63 -25.89
CA SER A 253 -31.00 0.01 -27.13
C SER A 253 -32.22 0.78 -27.65
N GLY A 254 -31.94 1.83 -28.41
CA GLY A 254 -32.91 2.79 -28.91
C GLY A 254 -34.02 2.04 -29.62
N SER A 255 -35.19 2.00 -29.00
CA SER A 255 -36.36 1.37 -29.60
C SER A 255 -36.79 2.24 -30.77
N ASP A 256 -36.33 1.85 -31.96
CA ASP A 256 -36.73 2.37 -33.26
C ASP A 256 -38.24 2.11 -33.45
N GLU A 257 -39.07 2.93 -32.79
CA GLU A 257 -40.52 3.02 -33.03
C GLU A 257 -40.72 3.59 -34.43
N ALA A 258 -40.63 2.70 -35.41
CA ALA A 258 -40.69 3.04 -36.82
C ALA A 258 -41.89 3.96 -37.11
N PRO A 259 -41.67 5.15 -37.69
CA PRO A 259 -42.67 6.23 -37.69
C PRO A 259 -43.96 5.78 -38.38
N GLY A 260 -45.00 5.60 -37.57
CA GLY A 260 -46.26 4.99 -37.97
C GLY A 260 -46.96 5.78 -39.08
N SER A 261 -46.81 5.32 -40.32
CA SER A 261 -47.40 5.96 -41.52
C SER A 261 -48.93 5.77 -41.57
N GLY A 262 -49.65 6.53 -40.75
CA GLY A 262 -51.10 6.40 -40.49
C GLY A 262 -51.94 7.58 -40.99
N GLY A 263 -51.85 7.94 -42.26
CA GLY A 263 -52.67 9.01 -42.84
C GLY A 263 -54.10 8.57 -43.18
N SER A 264 -55.12 9.10 -42.50
CA SER A 264 -56.51 9.09 -42.99
C SER A 264 -57.33 10.26 -42.45
N THR A 265 -58.13 10.87 -43.31
CA THR A 265 -58.98 12.04 -43.01
C THR A 265 -60.43 11.65 -42.71
N GLY A 266 -61.07 12.29 -41.73
CA GLY A 266 -62.51 12.23 -41.50
C GLY A 266 -62.93 12.92 -40.21
N GLY A 267 -63.86 13.87 -40.27
CA GLY A 267 -64.30 14.66 -39.11
C GLY A 267 -65.63 14.18 -38.50
N GLY A 268 -65.88 14.59 -37.26
CA GLY A 268 -67.14 14.41 -36.53
C GLY A 268 -67.21 15.40 -35.36
N ASP A 269 -68.38 15.97 -35.14
CA ASP A 269 -68.64 17.06 -34.17
C ASP A 269 -69.13 16.52 -32.81
N VAL A 270 -68.82 17.28 -31.74
CA VAL A 270 -69.34 17.23 -30.33
C VAL A 270 -69.52 15.88 -29.61
N ASP A 271 -68.96 15.78 -28.40
CA ASP A 271 -69.78 15.94 -27.18
C ASP A 271 -68.93 16.45 -25.98
N GLU A 272 -69.59 16.90 -24.91
CA GLU A 272 -69.01 17.58 -23.74
C GLU A 272 -69.08 16.67 -22.49
N SER A 273 -67.93 16.23 -21.95
CA SER A 273 -67.88 15.44 -20.70
C SER A 273 -66.50 15.48 -20.02
N GLU A 274 -66.49 15.75 -18.72
CA GLU A 274 -65.28 15.79 -17.88
C GLU A 274 -64.72 14.39 -17.59
N PRO A 275 -63.41 14.13 -17.81
CA PRO A 275 -62.72 13.00 -17.22
C PRO A 275 -62.20 13.34 -15.82
N THR A 276 -62.52 12.51 -14.83
CA THR A 276 -62.11 12.72 -13.43
C THR A 276 -60.59 12.61 -13.27
N LYS A 277 -59.99 13.57 -12.55
CA LYS A 277 -58.55 13.56 -12.20
C LYS A 277 -58.26 12.38 -11.25
N PRO A 278 -57.23 11.55 -11.50
CA PRO A 278 -56.83 10.51 -10.55
C PRO A 278 -56.20 11.13 -9.29
N GLU A 279 -56.58 10.63 -8.12
CA GLU A 279 -55.91 10.90 -6.85
C GLU A 279 -54.71 9.95 -6.68
N THR A 280 -53.50 10.50 -6.74
CA THR A 280 -52.29 9.83 -6.22
C THR A 280 -52.06 10.26 -4.78
N ASN A 281 -52.17 9.32 -3.84
CA ASN A 281 -51.73 9.52 -2.46
C ASN A 281 -50.20 9.69 -2.44
N GLN A 282 -49.73 10.91 -2.20
CA GLN A 282 -48.40 11.13 -1.62
C GLN A 282 -48.56 11.16 -0.10
N THR A 283 -47.80 10.30 0.58
CA THR A 283 -47.61 10.38 2.03
C THR A 283 -46.31 11.13 2.27
N GLU A 284 -46.41 12.40 2.61
CA GLU A 284 -45.29 13.22 3.04
C GLU A 284 -45.13 13.05 4.56
N GLU A 285 -43.98 12.56 5.03
CA GLU A 285 -43.65 12.59 6.47
C GLU A 285 -43.05 13.96 6.82
N ASP A 286 -43.92 14.86 7.29
CA ASP A 286 -43.59 16.21 7.77
C ASP A 286 -42.63 16.15 8.97
N THR A 287 -41.34 16.40 8.72
CA THR A 287 -40.31 16.47 9.75
C THR A 287 -39.96 17.93 10.03
N GLN A 288 -40.56 18.48 11.09
CA GLN A 288 -40.55 19.92 11.38
C GLN A 288 -39.18 20.41 11.88
N LEU A 289 -38.61 21.39 11.17
CA LEU A 289 -37.49 22.22 11.67
C LEU A 289 -38.07 23.38 12.48
N ASP A 290 -38.00 23.26 13.81
CA ASP A 290 -38.51 24.25 14.77
C ASP A 290 -37.49 25.39 14.95
N ASP A 291 -37.57 26.41 14.10
CA ASP A 291 -36.70 27.61 14.14
C ASP A 291 -36.93 28.43 15.43
N ARG A 292 -35.90 28.53 16.27
CA ARG A 292 -35.88 29.39 17.46
C ARG A 292 -34.57 30.14 17.61
N SER A 293 -34.59 31.39 17.17
CA SER A 293 -33.70 32.43 17.68
C SER A 293 -33.97 32.67 19.17
N ASP A 294 -32.98 32.40 20.03
CA ASP A 294 -32.92 32.96 21.39
C ASP A 294 -31.85 34.06 21.43
N ASP A 295 -32.30 35.31 21.33
CA ASP A 295 -31.49 36.48 21.69
C ASP A 295 -31.17 36.42 23.19
N ASN A 296 -29.90 36.58 23.56
CA ASN A 296 -29.52 36.88 24.95
C ASN A 296 -28.44 37.95 25.01
N GLU A 297 -28.87 39.22 24.97
CA GLU A 297 -28.02 40.34 25.38
C GLU A 297 -27.56 40.15 26.83
N SER A 298 -26.30 40.45 27.11
CA SER A 298 -25.84 40.77 28.46
C SER A 298 -24.72 41.78 28.38
N THR A 299 -25.12 43.06 28.38
CA THR A 299 -24.24 44.20 28.59
C THR A 299 -24.08 44.45 30.10
N ASP A 300 -22.84 44.53 30.59
CA ASP A 300 -22.50 45.53 31.61
C ASP A 300 -21.00 45.92 31.56
N SER A 301 -20.73 47.05 32.18
CA SER A 301 -19.57 47.94 32.17
C SER A 301 -18.39 47.42 33.00
N GLY A 302 -17.16 47.91 32.75
CA GLY A 302 -15.95 47.36 33.39
C GLY A 302 -14.69 48.23 33.57
N ASP A 303 -14.77 49.56 33.39
CA ASP A 303 -13.73 50.57 33.73
C ASP A 303 -12.36 50.58 32.99
N GLU A 304 -11.66 51.73 33.13
CA GLU A 304 -10.40 52.11 32.47
C GLU A 304 -9.15 51.98 33.40
N LEU A 305 -8.08 52.76 33.11
CA LEU A 305 -6.76 52.89 33.75
C LEU A 305 -5.69 51.94 33.18
N ASP A 306 -4.68 52.36 32.40
CA ASP A 306 -3.80 53.55 32.45
C ASP A 306 -2.89 53.62 33.69
N ASN A 307 -1.63 53.23 33.51
CA ASN A 307 -0.38 53.77 34.08
C ASN A 307 0.78 52.91 33.53
N THR A 308 1.68 53.42 32.68
CA THR A 308 2.83 54.32 32.93
C THR A 308 4.04 53.70 33.65
N ASN A 309 5.11 53.50 32.87
CA ASN A 309 6.48 54.01 33.13
C ASN A 309 7.16 53.78 34.51
N ASP A 310 8.11 52.83 34.55
CA ASP A 310 9.41 53.02 35.25
C ASP A 310 10.50 52.20 34.50
N THR A 311 11.55 52.74 33.86
CA THR A 311 12.80 53.45 34.25
C THR A 311 13.87 52.61 34.97
N GLY A 312 15.15 52.75 34.55
CA GLY A 312 16.34 52.02 35.04
C GLY A 312 16.77 50.89 34.07
N ASP A 313 17.79 51.00 33.20
CA ASP A 313 19.00 51.85 33.12
C ASP A 313 20.07 51.53 34.18
N GLU A 314 21.12 50.78 33.78
CA GLU A 314 22.55 51.19 33.71
C GLU A 314 23.22 50.34 32.59
N VAL A 315 24.07 50.85 31.67
CA VAL A 315 25.55 51.10 31.71
C VAL A 315 26.39 49.98 32.38
N VAL A 316 27.60 49.58 31.98
CA VAL A 316 28.72 50.05 31.09
C VAL A 316 29.49 48.79 30.57
N GLU A 317 30.39 48.73 29.56
CA GLU A 317 30.97 49.60 28.49
C GLU A 317 31.60 48.66 27.41
N ASP A 318 32.15 49.17 26.28
CA ASP A 318 32.96 48.40 25.31
C ASP A 318 34.42 48.18 25.80
N ASP A 319 35.13 47.14 25.34
CA ASP A 319 36.62 47.10 25.35
C ASP A 319 37.21 46.27 24.19
N ASP A 320 38.19 46.85 23.48
CA ASP A 320 38.78 46.35 22.23
C ASP A 320 40.29 46.09 22.45
N GLY A 321 40.71 44.82 22.59
CA GLY A 321 41.92 44.47 23.37
C GLY A 321 42.88 43.39 22.82
N GLN A 322 43.44 43.58 21.62
CA GLN A 322 44.66 42.86 21.16
C GLN A 322 45.94 43.33 21.92
N PRO A 323 47.11 42.63 21.80
CA PRO A 323 47.39 41.21 21.48
C PRO A 323 48.39 40.57 22.48
N GLY A 324 48.87 39.34 22.23
CA GLY A 324 49.99 38.75 22.98
C GLY A 324 50.64 37.52 22.32
N GLU A 325 51.82 37.69 21.74
CA GLU A 325 52.70 36.59 21.31
C GLU A 325 53.66 36.21 22.45
N GLU A 326 54.05 34.92 22.58
CA GLU A 326 55.46 34.50 22.42
C GLU A 326 55.70 33.00 22.72
N ASN A 327 56.39 32.35 21.77
CA ASN A 327 57.47 31.36 21.95
C ASN A 327 57.48 30.37 23.15
N THR A 328 57.47 29.07 22.83
CA THR A 328 58.73 28.29 22.89
C THR A 328 58.68 27.03 22.02
N ALA A 329 59.80 26.70 21.37
CA ALA A 329 59.95 25.52 20.53
C ALA A 329 60.70 24.39 21.26
N ASN A 330 60.61 23.15 20.77
CA ASN A 330 61.74 22.23 20.80
C ASN A 330 61.72 21.26 19.61
N GLU A 331 62.88 20.73 19.25
CA GLU A 331 63.17 20.03 18.00
C GLU A 331 63.21 18.49 18.17
N SER A 332 62.94 17.75 17.09
CA SER A 332 63.72 16.56 16.70
C SER A 332 63.44 16.14 15.26
N GLU A 333 64.50 15.71 14.56
CA GLU A 333 64.51 15.36 13.13
C GLU A 333 64.75 13.85 12.88
N ASN A 334 64.97 13.49 11.60
CA ASN A 334 65.23 12.15 11.03
C ASN A 334 64.04 11.16 10.99
N GLY A 335 63.81 10.38 9.92
CA GLY A 335 64.63 10.10 8.72
C GLY A 335 65.42 8.77 8.85
N SER A 336 65.51 7.88 7.84
CA SER A 336 65.05 7.90 6.44
C SER A 336 64.78 6.47 5.91
N THR A 337 64.42 6.34 4.62
CA THR A 337 64.21 5.09 3.82
C THR A 337 65.55 4.43 3.39
N PRO A 338 65.65 3.40 2.49
CA PRO A 338 64.63 2.58 1.76
C PRO A 338 64.90 1.04 1.68
N ASP A 339 64.04 0.33 0.92
CA ASP A 339 64.20 -0.91 0.09
C ASP A 339 65.08 -2.13 0.49
N GLY A 340 64.58 -3.33 0.16
CA GLY A 340 65.34 -4.59 0.12
C GLY A 340 64.52 -5.82 -0.33
N GLU A 341 64.95 -6.50 -1.41
CA GLU A 341 64.22 -7.62 -2.05
C GLU A 341 64.59 -9.04 -1.54
N ASN A 342 63.75 -10.02 -1.93
CA ASN A 342 64.13 -11.30 -2.58
C ASN A 342 63.91 -12.66 -1.85
N SER A 343 63.00 -13.46 -2.46
CA SER A 343 62.85 -14.94 -2.57
C SER A 343 63.61 -15.94 -1.67
N THR A 344 62.91 -17.02 -1.28
CA THR A 344 63.18 -18.42 -1.75
C THR A 344 62.06 -19.40 -1.37
N ALA A 345 62.09 -20.67 -1.82
CA ALA A 345 60.91 -21.54 -1.92
C ALA A 345 61.07 -23.01 -1.43
N THR A 346 59.92 -23.61 -1.00
CA THR A 346 59.57 -25.07 -0.92
C THR A 346 60.48 -26.02 -0.08
N PRO A 347 60.16 -27.33 0.16
CA PRO A 347 59.06 -28.21 -0.33
C PRO A 347 58.29 -29.03 0.76
N ASP A 348 57.52 -30.03 0.29
CA ASP A 348 56.58 -30.94 0.97
C ASP A 348 57.12 -31.94 2.02
N ARG A 349 56.25 -32.42 2.94
CA ARG A 349 55.80 -33.85 3.04
C ARG A 349 54.70 -34.08 4.13
N PRO A 350 54.04 -35.27 4.21
CA PRO A 350 52.69 -35.43 4.80
C PRO A 350 52.60 -36.45 5.97
N ASP A 351 51.36 -36.89 6.27
CA ASP A 351 50.91 -37.99 7.16
C ASP A 351 51.13 -37.74 8.68
N ASN A 352 50.18 -37.99 9.60
CA ASN A 352 49.52 -39.29 9.84
C ASN A 352 48.27 -39.17 10.79
N GLU A 353 47.70 -40.32 11.17
CA GLU A 353 46.42 -40.54 11.88
C GLU A 353 46.37 -40.25 13.41
N SER A 354 45.13 -40.34 13.94
CA SER A 354 44.73 -41.13 15.14
C SER A 354 44.48 -40.47 16.53
N THR A 355 43.18 -40.52 16.89
CA THR A 355 42.58 -40.99 18.16
C THR A 355 42.65 -40.19 19.48
N VAL A 356 41.45 -39.74 19.90
CA VAL A 356 40.77 -39.99 21.20
C VAL A 356 41.55 -39.77 22.53
N LEU A 357 41.15 -38.75 23.31
CA LEU A 357 40.50 -38.90 24.64
C LEU A 357 40.17 -37.52 25.29
N LYS A 358 39.06 -37.47 26.07
CA LYS A 358 38.65 -36.28 26.85
C LYS A 358 39.32 -36.25 28.24
N PRO A 359 39.66 -35.08 28.78
CA PRO A 359 39.54 -34.78 30.22
C PRO A 359 38.20 -34.07 30.51
N ASN A 360 37.62 -34.33 31.69
CA ASN A 360 36.34 -33.75 32.15
C ASN A 360 36.57 -32.72 33.27
N LYS A 361 35.88 -31.57 33.19
CA LYS A 361 35.50 -30.64 34.30
C LYS A 361 34.58 -29.57 33.70
N THR A 362 33.27 -29.53 33.96
CA THR A 362 32.57 -29.26 35.24
C THR A 362 32.55 -27.77 35.62
N GLY A 363 31.40 -27.12 35.41
CA GLY A 363 30.89 -26.04 36.27
C GLY A 363 31.06 -24.60 35.79
N SER A 364 30.11 -24.11 34.99
CA SER A 364 29.16 -23.11 35.48
C SER A 364 27.83 -23.25 34.71
N ASN A 365 26.75 -22.63 35.22
CA ASN A 365 25.41 -22.66 34.64
C ASN A 365 24.88 -21.22 34.63
N ASP A 366 25.08 -20.53 33.52
CA ASP A 366 24.58 -19.18 33.25
C ASP A 366 23.90 -19.18 31.88
N GLY A 367 22.90 -18.33 31.71
CA GLY A 367 21.80 -18.55 30.76
C GLY A 367 22.20 -18.83 29.30
N GLN A 368 21.73 -19.95 28.77
CA GLN A 368 21.30 -19.97 27.37
C GLN A 368 20.13 -18.98 27.25
N SER A 369 20.37 -17.85 26.59
CA SER A 369 19.27 -17.18 25.89
C SER A 369 18.95 -18.08 24.72
N GLU A 370 17.83 -18.81 24.79
CA GLU A 370 17.30 -19.49 23.61
C GLU A 370 16.73 -18.40 22.71
N THR A 371 17.53 -18.02 21.71
CA THR A 371 17.05 -17.17 20.61
C THR A 371 16.05 -18.00 19.82
N GLU A 372 14.78 -17.91 20.20
CA GLU A 372 13.67 -18.37 19.39
C GLU A 372 13.73 -17.62 18.06
N SER A 373 14.21 -18.30 17.03
CA SER A 373 14.25 -17.78 15.67
C SER A 373 12.84 -17.81 15.11
N ASP A 374 12.07 -16.75 15.40
CA ASP A 374 10.77 -16.42 14.76
C ASP A 374 10.93 -16.04 13.26
N GLU A 375 11.98 -16.53 12.61
CA GLU A 375 12.27 -16.39 11.19
C GLU A 375 11.25 -17.22 10.41
N LEU A 376 10.49 -16.58 9.52
CA LEU A 376 9.45 -17.24 8.71
C LEU A 376 10.04 -18.43 7.97
N GLY A 377 9.46 -19.63 8.17
CA GLY A 377 10.07 -20.91 7.78
C GLY A 377 10.40 -21.07 6.29
N ASN A 378 11.59 -20.61 5.89
CA ASN A 378 12.12 -20.56 4.52
C ASN A 378 11.27 -19.64 3.60
N PRO A 379 11.58 -18.33 3.50
CA PRO A 379 10.64 -17.25 3.14
C PRO A 379 10.09 -17.25 1.70
N SER A 380 10.65 -18.05 0.78
CA SER A 380 10.46 -18.08 -0.69
C SER A 380 9.05 -18.39 -1.23
N GLY A 381 7.98 -18.07 -0.48
CA GLY A 381 6.59 -18.20 -0.90
C GLY A 381 5.57 -17.47 -0.02
N VAL A 382 6.02 -16.60 0.91
CA VAL A 382 5.14 -15.96 1.92
C VAL A 382 4.67 -14.56 1.51
N LEU A 383 5.51 -13.77 0.83
CA LEU A 383 5.25 -12.35 0.54
C LEU A 383 4.92 -12.06 -0.94
N THR A 384 4.22 -13.00 -1.57
CA THR A 384 3.82 -13.00 -2.98
C THR A 384 2.55 -12.19 -3.30
N LEU A 385 1.90 -11.61 -2.28
CA LEU A 385 0.53 -11.08 -2.33
C LEU A 385 0.20 -10.10 -3.46
N ILE A 386 0.85 -8.94 -3.50
CA ILE A 386 0.28 -7.80 -4.24
C ILE A 386 0.49 -7.96 -5.76
N GLY A 387 1.54 -8.67 -6.16
CA GLY A 387 1.74 -9.19 -7.52
C GLY A 387 0.69 -10.22 -8.00
N ILE A 388 -0.29 -10.59 -7.17
CA ILE A 388 -1.47 -11.36 -7.61
C ILE A 388 -2.62 -10.42 -8.04
N ILE A 389 -2.74 -9.23 -7.43
CA ILE A 389 -3.72 -8.19 -7.85
C ILE A 389 -3.22 -7.49 -9.12
N LEU A 390 -1.92 -7.21 -9.20
CA LEU A 390 -1.27 -6.41 -10.25
C LEU A 390 -0.25 -7.21 -11.09
N GLY A 391 -0.44 -8.53 -11.24
CA GLY A 391 0.52 -9.36 -11.99
C GLY A 391 0.06 -10.76 -12.40
N LEU A 392 -1.22 -11.13 -12.22
CA LEU A 392 -1.75 -12.39 -12.74
C LEU A 392 -1.90 -12.38 -14.28
N GLY A 393 -1.92 -11.21 -14.93
CA GLY A 393 -2.10 -11.06 -16.38
C GLY A 393 -0.87 -11.35 -17.25
N ALA A 394 0.35 -11.23 -16.69
CA ALA A 394 1.60 -11.09 -17.46
C ALA A 394 1.96 -12.22 -18.46
N VAL A 395 1.35 -13.41 -18.36
CA VAL A 395 1.78 -14.63 -19.07
C VAL A 395 1.22 -14.78 -20.51
N GLN A 396 0.57 -13.75 -21.08
CA GLN A 396 0.10 -13.74 -22.48
C GLN A 396 0.70 -12.66 -23.41
N ARG A 397 1.96 -12.23 -23.20
CA ARG A 397 2.71 -11.46 -24.22
C ARG A 397 2.86 -12.26 -25.54
N ARG A 398 1.96 -12.02 -26.50
CA ARG A 398 2.08 -12.52 -27.88
C ARG A 398 3.24 -11.83 -28.60
N GLN A 399 4.20 -12.62 -29.08
CA GLN A 399 5.17 -12.14 -30.06
C GLN A 399 4.48 -11.87 -31.41
N THR A 400 4.54 -10.62 -31.88
CA THR A 400 4.20 -10.26 -33.27
C THR A 400 5.30 -9.40 -33.90
N HIS A 401 5.95 -9.96 -34.92
CA HIS A 401 6.88 -9.33 -35.86
C HIS A 401 6.50 -9.80 -37.29
#